data_AF-A0A316A9X2-F1
#
_entry.id   AF-A0A316A9X2-F1
#
_cell.length_a   1.000
_cell.length_b   1.000
_cell.length_c   1.000
_cell.angle_alpha   90.00
_cell.angle_beta   90.00
_cell.angle_gamma   90.00
#
_symmetry.space_group_name_H-M   'P 1'
#
loop_
_entity.id
_entity.type
_entity.pdbx_description
1 polymer ?
#
loop_
_entity_poly.entity_id
_entity_poly.type
_entity_poly.pdbx_seq_one_letter_code
_entity_poly.pdbx_strand_id
1 'polypeptide(L)'
;MNRPANSQNVSADRLAVLASLRPGSATDQGWDAETHDAVRQRVLTAARSAAARPEAGRTSLINAPRANVPRRRVARHRGVTVAVAGALVLTGGGVAAAGGHLPLAFTSAFASWAEDWSMNGVHGVDSDTAERVATAPGPDGTTFTVMAAPSTTLDGADAACTVVVLERAGSLRSAGPSEFLDVLDSGCAPGLQGQPFGVASVSLVRADDAPEWTSQDLYVWTAAAGHAATAEVITADGRRWPAVSYDGTLYGWIPAPREGTALPQLIGYAADGSEVGRSDL
;
A
#
# COMPACT_ATOMS: atom_id res chain seq x y z
N MET A 1 -45.75 34.09 12.18
CA MET A 1 -44.53 34.53 11.46
C MET A 1 -43.34 33.77 12.03
N ASN A 2 -42.55 33.18 11.12
CA ASN A 2 -41.52 32.18 11.37
C ASN A 2 -40.29 32.69 12.14
N ARG A 3 -39.67 31.77 12.90
CA ARG A 3 -38.31 31.87 13.48
C ARG A 3 -37.24 32.02 12.37
N PRO A 4 -36.05 32.53 12.71
CA PRO A 4 -34.98 31.55 12.89
C PRO A 4 -34.13 31.82 14.14
N ALA A 5 -34.09 30.82 15.02
CA ALA A 5 -32.93 30.57 15.85
C ALA A 5 -31.98 29.65 15.05
N ASN A 6 -30.71 29.63 15.45
CA ASN A 6 -29.79 28.49 15.27
C ASN A 6 -28.85 28.49 14.04
N SER A 7 -28.01 29.51 13.86
CA SER A 7 -26.85 29.45 12.94
C SER A 7 -25.48 29.55 13.62
N GLN A 8 -25.38 30.16 14.81
CA GLN A 8 -24.07 30.36 15.47
C GLN A 8 -23.64 29.21 16.39
N ASN A 9 -24.57 28.48 17.02
CA ASN A 9 -24.20 27.31 17.85
C ASN A 9 -23.81 26.09 16.99
N VAL A 10 -24.30 26.01 15.75
CA VAL A 10 -23.99 24.89 14.84
C VAL A 10 -22.55 25.00 14.31
N SER A 11 -21.96 26.20 14.22
CA SER A 11 -20.59 26.33 13.70
C SER A 11 -19.52 25.95 14.74
N ALA A 12 -19.73 26.28 16.01
CA ALA A 12 -18.82 25.92 17.09
C ALA A 12 -18.82 24.41 17.34
N ASP A 13 -20.00 23.79 17.37
CA ASP A 13 -20.16 22.33 17.52
C ASP A 13 -19.56 21.57 16.33
N ARG A 14 -19.73 22.10 15.11
CA ARG A 14 -19.19 21.47 13.90
C ARG A 14 -17.67 21.57 13.81
N LEU A 15 -17.07 22.64 14.32
CA LEU A 15 -15.61 22.77 14.44
C LEU A 15 -15.05 21.87 15.54
N ALA A 16 -15.77 21.69 16.66
CA ALA A 16 -15.39 20.74 17.71
C ALA A 16 -15.47 19.28 17.22
N VAL A 17 -16.53 18.93 16.47
CA VAL A 17 -16.69 17.62 15.83
C VAL A 17 -15.63 17.39 14.74
N LEU A 18 -15.28 18.41 13.95
CA LEU A 18 -14.19 18.31 12.97
C LEU A 18 -12.81 18.22 13.63
N ALA A 19 -12.61 18.83 14.80
CA ALA A 19 -11.39 18.68 15.59
C ALA A 19 -11.30 17.29 16.24
N SER A 20 -12.42 16.68 16.65
CA SER A 20 -12.45 15.30 17.14
C SER A 20 -12.35 14.24 16.03
N LEU A 21 -12.58 14.65 14.77
CA LEU A 21 -12.42 13.82 13.57
C LEU A 21 -11.07 14.04 12.87
N ARG A 22 -10.24 14.96 13.35
CA ARG A 22 -8.83 14.97 12.96
C ARG A 22 -8.22 13.67 13.48
N PRO A 23 -7.56 12.87 12.64
CA PRO A 23 -6.66 11.84 13.13
C PRO A 23 -5.73 12.53 14.13
N GLY A 24 -5.80 12.12 15.40
CA GLY A 24 -4.85 12.60 16.37
C GLY A 24 -3.44 12.31 15.85
N SER A 25 -2.49 13.18 16.12
CA SER A 25 -1.05 12.96 15.90
C SER A 25 -0.50 11.84 16.80
N ALA A 26 -1.29 10.81 17.07
CA ALA A 26 -1.03 9.72 17.98
C ALA A 26 -0.37 8.51 17.27
N THR A 27 0.12 8.68 16.05
CA THR A 27 0.96 7.66 15.38
C THR A 27 2.34 7.47 16.03
N ASP A 28 2.69 8.34 16.98
CA ASP A 28 3.80 8.10 17.92
C ASP A 28 3.53 6.89 18.83
N GLN A 29 2.26 6.57 19.07
CA GLN A 29 1.87 5.34 19.77
C GLN A 29 1.63 4.26 18.72
N GLY A 30 2.24 3.08 18.94
CA GLY A 30 2.02 1.93 18.06
C GLY A 30 0.55 1.63 17.86
N TRP A 31 0.27 0.86 16.80
CA TRP A 31 -1.05 0.31 16.59
C TRP A 31 -1.50 -0.38 17.87
N ASP A 32 -2.63 0.03 18.43
CA ASP A 32 -3.19 -0.68 19.57
C ASP A 32 -3.52 -2.12 19.18
N ALA A 33 -3.53 -3.01 20.18
CA ALA A 33 -3.70 -4.44 19.96
C ALA A 33 -5.01 -4.78 19.22
N GLU A 34 -6.05 -3.98 19.42
CA GLU A 34 -7.35 -4.17 18.77
C GLU A 34 -7.31 -3.84 17.27
N THR A 35 -6.67 -2.73 16.91
CA THR A 35 -6.41 -2.34 15.51
C THR A 35 -5.51 -3.37 14.83
N HIS A 36 -4.49 -3.84 15.54
CA HIS A 36 -3.58 -4.87 15.05
C HIS A 36 -4.29 -6.21 14.80
N ASP A 37 -5.06 -6.72 15.76
CA ASP A 37 -5.79 -7.97 15.61
C ASP A 37 -6.88 -7.87 14.54
N ALA A 38 -7.54 -6.72 14.43
CA ALA A 38 -8.50 -6.46 13.36
C ALA A 38 -7.83 -6.50 11.98
N VAL A 39 -6.65 -5.89 11.81
CA VAL A 39 -5.89 -5.95 10.55
C VAL A 39 -5.40 -7.37 10.29
N ARG A 40 -4.82 -8.04 11.29
CA ARG A 40 -4.33 -9.42 11.18
C ARG A 40 -5.44 -10.40 10.78
N GLN A 41 -6.59 -10.38 11.45
CA GLN A 41 -7.72 -11.26 11.12
C GLN A 41 -8.25 -10.99 9.71
N ARG A 42 -8.24 -9.73 9.27
CA ARG A 42 -8.67 -9.36 7.91
C ARG A 42 -7.67 -9.81 6.85
N VAL A 43 -6.36 -9.66 7.09
CA VAL A 43 -5.30 -10.13 6.19
C VAL A 43 -5.34 -11.65 6.07
N LEU A 44 -5.48 -12.38 7.19
CA LEU A 44 -5.64 -13.83 7.17
C LEU A 44 -6.91 -14.26 6.42
N THR A 45 -8.01 -13.52 6.56
CA THR A 45 -9.25 -13.79 5.82
C THR A 45 -9.09 -13.56 4.32
N ALA A 46 -8.37 -12.50 3.91
CA ALA A 46 -8.08 -12.21 2.51
C ALA A 46 -7.14 -13.27 1.90
N ALA A 47 -6.10 -13.69 2.62
CA ALA A 47 -5.19 -14.76 2.20
C ALA A 47 -5.92 -16.09 1.99
N ARG A 48 -6.82 -16.48 2.91
CA ARG A 48 -7.68 -17.66 2.76
C ARG A 48 -8.62 -17.55 1.55
N SER A 49 -9.15 -16.36 1.30
CA SER A 49 -10.05 -16.09 0.16
C SER A 49 -9.32 -16.12 -1.19
N ALA A 50 -8.06 -15.70 -1.23
CA ALA A 50 -7.19 -15.80 -2.40
C ALA A 50 -6.79 -17.27 -2.68
N ALA A 51 -6.46 -18.03 -1.64
CA ALA A 51 -6.13 -19.46 -1.75
C ALA A 51 -7.35 -20.33 -2.15
N ALA A 52 -8.57 -19.89 -1.88
CA ALA A 52 -9.81 -20.59 -2.24
C ALA A 52 -10.32 -20.29 -3.67
N ARG A 53 -9.65 -19.41 -4.43
CA ARG A 53 -10.03 -19.09 -5.81
C ARG A 53 -9.42 -20.14 -6.77
N PRO A 54 -10.22 -20.92 -7.53
CA PRO A 54 -9.66 -21.73 -8.60
C PRO A 54 -9.08 -20.81 -9.69
N GLU A 55 -7.89 -21.14 -10.20
CA GLU A 55 -7.32 -20.54 -11.42
C GLU A 55 -8.29 -20.74 -12.60
N ALA A 56 -9.18 -19.78 -12.81
CA ALA A 56 -10.02 -19.71 -13.99
C ALA A 56 -9.75 -18.37 -14.66
N GLY A 57 -8.92 -18.37 -15.71
CA GLY A 57 -8.80 -17.20 -16.57
C GLY A 57 -7.55 -17.01 -17.43
N ARG A 58 -6.63 -17.98 -17.58
CA ARG A 58 -5.65 -17.95 -18.68
C ARG A 58 -6.14 -18.86 -19.81
N THR A 59 -6.94 -18.30 -20.72
CA THR A 59 -7.16 -18.91 -22.03
C THR A 59 -7.37 -17.83 -23.08
N SER A 60 -6.36 -17.66 -23.93
CA SER A 60 -6.46 -17.08 -25.27
C SER A 60 -7.64 -17.70 -26.01
N LEU A 61 -8.52 -16.89 -26.62
CA LEU A 61 -9.25 -17.28 -27.83
C LEU A 61 -9.79 -16.03 -28.55
N ILE A 62 -9.31 -15.90 -29.78
CA ILE A 62 -9.79 -15.12 -30.90
C ILE A 62 -11.31 -15.37 -31.12
N ASN A 63 -12.03 -14.33 -31.55
CA ASN A 63 -13.46 -14.25 -31.96
C ASN A 63 -14.51 -14.01 -30.86
N ALA A 64 -14.91 -12.74 -30.69
CA ALA A 64 -16.19 -12.38 -30.09
C ALA A 64 -17.19 -11.96 -31.18
N PRO A 65 -18.31 -12.69 -31.39
CA PRO A 65 -19.45 -12.16 -32.12
C PRO A 65 -20.28 -11.23 -31.20
N ARG A 66 -20.63 -10.06 -31.74
CA ARG A 66 -21.50 -9.04 -31.11
C ARG A 66 -22.88 -9.62 -30.74
N ALA A 67 -23.35 -9.38 -29.52
CA ALA A 67 -24.78 -9.49 -29.19
C ALA A 67 -25.22 -8.56 -28.02
N ASN A 68 -25.90 -7.48 -28.42
CA ASN A 68 -27.10 -6.83 -27.84
C ASN A 68 -27.35 -6.76 -26.32
N VAL A 69 -27.39 -5.51 -25.85
CA VAL A 69 -27.98 -5.01 -24.60
C VAL A 69 -29.51 -5.08 -24.62
N PRO A 70 -30.18 -5.35 -23.49
CA PRO A 70 -31.50 -4.79 -23.24
C PRO A 70 -31.58 -3.96 -21.95
N ARG A 71 -32.08 -2.72 -22.09
CA ARG A 71 -32.59 -1.83 -21.03
C ARG A 71 -33.97 -2.30 -20.53
N ARG A 72 -34.21 -2.32 -19.22
CA ARG A 72 -35.54 -2.07 -18.58
C ARG A 72 -35.35 -1.80 -17.09
N ARG A 73 -35.59 -0.56 -16.63
CA ARG A 73 -36.83 0.04 -16.05
C ARG A 73 -36.90 -0.07 -14.52
N VAL A 74 -36.91 1.13 -13.94
CA VAL A 74 -37.06 1.55 -12.54
C VAL A 74 -38.26 0.92 -11.83
N ALA A 75 -38.07 0.52 -10.58
CA ALA A 75 -39.13 0.51 -9.56
C ALA A 75 -38.56 1.02 -8.21
N ARG A 76 -39.20 2.08 -7.70
CA ARG A 76 -38.95 2.72 -6.40
C ARG A 76 -39.39 1.78 -5.27
N HIS A 77 -38.53 1.55 -4.27
CA HIS A 77 -38.98 1.25 -2.92
C HIS A 77 -38.18 2.06 -1.89
N ARG A 78 -38.94 2.71 -1.02
CA ARG A 78 -38.50 3.50 0.13
C ARG A 78 -37.93 2.55 1.18
N GLY A 79 -36.68 2.75 1.55
CA GLY A 79 -36.05 2.11 2.69
C GLY A 79 -35.00 3.05 3.25
N VAL A 80 -35.26 3.62 4.43
CA VAL A 80 -34.33 4.46 5.18
C VAL A 80 -33.10 3.61 5.51
N THR A 81 -31.97 3.93 4.88
CA THR A 81 -30.67 3.38 5.23
C THR A 81 -29.88 4.50 5.89
N VAL A 82 -29.61 4.33 7.19
CA VAL A 82 -28.65 5.13 7.93
C VAL A 82 -27.29 4.86 7.28
N ALA A 83 -26.78 5.82 6.51
CA ALA A 83 -25.45 5.76 5.93
C ALA A 83 -24.43 6.05 7.04
N VAL A 84 -23.95 4.98 7.69
CA VAL A 84 -22.70 5.04 8.44
C VAL A 84 -21.59 5.18 7.39
N ALA A 85 -21.13 6.40 7.18
CA ALA A 85 -19.94 6.70 6.38
C ALA A 85 -18.70 6.32 7.20
N GLY A 86 -18.44 5.02 7.32
CA GLY A 86 -17.14 4.48 7.74
C GLY A 86 -16.30 4.30 6.48
N ALA A 87 -15.23 5.08 6.36
CA ALA A 87 -14.25 4.94 5.28
C ALA A 87 -13.55 3.59 5.41
N LEU A 88 -14.11 2.56 4.75
CA LEU A 88 -13.45 1.31 4.44
C LEU A 88 -12.40 1.59 3.35
N VAL A 89 -11.11 1.54 3.69
CA VAL A 89 -10.06 1.29 2.69
C VAL A 89 -9.82 -0.21 2.71
N LEU A 90 -10.23 -0.85 1.62
CA LEU A 90 -10.28 -2.28 1.41
C LEU A 90 -8.89 -2.87 1.13
N THR A 91 -8.73 -4.07 1.66
CA THR A 91 -7.76 -5.11 1.34
C THR A 91 -7.71 -5.48 -0.15
N GLY A 92 -6.53 -5.85 -0.63
CA GLY A 92 -6.28 -6.84 -1.70
C GLY A 92 -7.37 -7.01 -2.76
N GLY A 93 -7.30 -6.20 -3.80
CA GLY A 93 -8.19 -6.25 -4.96
C GLY A 93 -8.37 -4.86 -5.53
N GLY A 94 -7.46 -4.46 -6.42
CA GLY A 94 -7.52 -3.22 -7.19
C GLY A 94 -7.85 -1.99 -6.34
N VAL A 95 -6.81 -1.29 -5.86
CA VAL A 95 -6.98 0.14 -5.60
C VAL A 95 -7.61 0.72 -6.86
N ALA A 96 -8.77 1.37 -6.73
CA ALA A 96 -9.41 2.02 -7.85
C ALA A 96 -8.45 3.09 -8.35
N ALA A 97 -7.65 2.75 -9.38
CA ALA A 97 -6.86 3.73 -10.09
C ALA A 97 -7.85 4.79 -10.55
N ALA A 98 -7.70 6.00 -10.04
CA ALA A 98 -8.38 7.13 -10.64
C ALA A 98 -7.90 7.15 -12.10
N GLY A 99 -8.76 6.74 -13.04
CA GLY A 99 -8.37 6.64 -14.45
C GLY A 99 -7.83 7.99 -14.93
N GLY A 100 -6.67 7.98 -15.57
CA GLY A 100 -5.95 9.18 -16.01
C GLY A 100 -4.45 8.93 -16.04
N HIS A 101 -3.72 9.79 -16.74
CA HIS A 101 -2.26 9.78 -16.71
C HIS A 101 -1.74 10.02 -15.29
N LEU A 102 -0.58 9.45 -15.00
CA LEU A 102 0.09 9.72 -13.74
C LEU A 102 0.50 11.20 -13.67
N PRO A 103 0.56 11.79 -12.46
CA PRO A 103 1.02 13.16 -12.30
C PRO A 103 2.43 13.34 -12.89
N LEU A 104 2.68 14.49 -13.54
CA LEU A 104 3.99 14.81 -14.12
C LEU A 104 5.13 14.74 -13.07
N ALA A 105 4.83 15.07 -11.82
CA ALA A 105 5.78 14.94 -10.72
C ALA A 105 6.30 13.50 -10.56
N PHE A 106 5.44 12.49 -10.75
CA PHE A 106 5.82 11.09 -10.68
C PHE A 106 6.59 10.66 -11.93
N THR A 107 6.03 10.92 -13.12
CA THR A 107 6.63 10.42 -14.37
C THR A 107 7.97 11.08 -14.69
N SER A 108 8.17 12.34 -14.27
CA SER A 108 9.48 12.99 -14.39
C SER A 108 10.50 12.47 -13.38
N ALA A 109 10.09 12.16 -12.14
CA ALA A 109 10.99 11.61 -11.13
C ALA A 109 11.51 10.21 -11.50
N PHE A 110 10.68 9.41 -12.16
CA PHE A 110 10.99 8.01 -12.52
C PHE A 110 11.13 7.80 -14.02
N ALA A 111 11.48 8.84 -14.77
CA ALA A 111 11.68 8.76 -16.23
C ALA A 111 12.77 7.76 -16.64
N SER A 112 13.74 7.49 -15.76
CA SER A 112 14.82 6.51 -15.96
C SER A 112 14.32 5.07 -16.07
N TRP A 113 13.07 4.77 -15.69
CA TRP A 113 12.48 3.46 -15.92
C TRP A 113 12.40 3.08 -17.40
N ALA A 114 12.34 4.07 -18.30
CA ALA A 114 12.28 3.81 -19.73
C ALA A 114 13.60 3.29 -20.32
N GLU A 115 14.70 3.37 -19.58
CA GLU A 115 16.00 2.85 -20.00
C GLU A 115 16.10 1.35 -19.69
N ASP A 116 16.82 0.58 -20.51
CA ASP A 116 17.05 -0.83 -20.21
C ASP A 116 18.00 -1.00 -19.01
N TRP A 117 17.56 -1.78 -18.02
CA TRP A 117 18.32 -2.05 -16.80
C TRP A 117 19.22 -3.26 -17.00
N SER A 118 20.22 -3.10 -17.88
CA SER A 118 21.11 -4.18 -18.33
C SER A 118 21.82 -4.95 -17.20
N MET A 119 22.15 -4.30 -16.09
CA MET A 119 22.73 -4.94 -14.90
C MET A 119 21.79 -5.96 -14.26
N ASN A 120 20.48 -5.75 -14.38
CA ASN A 120 19.43 -6.64 -13.88
C ASN A 120 18.84 -7.52 -14.98
N GLY A 121 19.26 -7.31 -16.24
CA GLY A 121 18.70 -7.98 -17.41
C GLY A 121 17.22 -7.71 -17.60
N VAL A 122 16.73 -6.48 -17.33
CA VAL A 122 15.30 -6.11 -17.43
C VAL A 122 15.08 -5.02 -18.47
N HIS A 123 14.00 -5.14 -19.24
CA HIS A 123 13.58 -4.12 -20.20
C HIS A 123 13.07 -2.85 -19.51
N GLY A 124 13.37 -1.70 -20.11
CA GLY A 124 12.80 -0.43 -19.68
C GLY A 124 11.29 -0.37 -19.93
N VAL A 125 10.57 0.38 -19.08
CA VAL A 125 9.13 0.63 -19.19
C VAL A 125 8.82 2.10 -18.96
N ASP A 126 7.76 2.58 -19.62
CA ASP A 126 7.28 3.94 -19.37
C ASP A 126 6.67 4.04 -17.97
N SER A 127 7.20 4.94 -17.15
CA SER A 127 6.70 5.21 -15.79
C SER A 127 5.21 5.60 -15.75
N ASP A 128 4.62 6.15 -16.83
CA ASP A 128 3.18 6.47 -16.90
C ASP A 128 2.29 5.22 -16.87
N THR A 129 2.85 4.03 -17.09
CA THR A 129 2.15 2.75 -16.95
C THR A 129 2.10 2.22 -15.52
N ALA A 130 2.80 2.88 -14.59
CA ALA A 130 2.85 2.43 -13.22
C ALA A 130 1.49 2.56 -12.52
N GLU A 131 1.23 1.63 -11.61
CA GLU A 131 0.04 1.65 -10.76
C GLU A 131 0.42 1.49 -9.30
N ARG A 132 -0.47 1.96 -8.41
CA ARG A 132 -0.39 1.61 -6.99
C ARG A 132 -0.71 0.12 -6.87
N VAL A 133 0.25 -0.67 -6.44
CA VAL A 133 0.05 -2.13 -6.26
C VAL A 133 -0.14 -2.52 -4.81
N ALA A 134 0.37 -1.72 -3.88
CA ALA A 134 0.17 -1.92 -2.46
C ALA A 134 0.27 -0.60 -1.67
N THR A 135 -0.47 -0.52 -0.56
CA THR A 135 -0.44 0.64 0.35
C THR A 135 -0.54 0.22 1.81
N ALA A 136 0.12 0.95 2.69
CA ALA A 136 -0.02 0.86 4.14
C ALA A 136 -0.04 2.26 4.77
N PRO A 137 -0.52 2.42 6.02
CA PRO A 137 -0.31 3.65 6.78
C PRO A 137 1.18 3.98 6.87
N GLY A 138 1.54 5.21 6.52
CA GLY A 138 2.89 5.76 6.66
C GLY A 138 3.05 6.54 7.98
N PRO A 139 4.26 7.06 8.28
CA PRO A 139 4.48 7.94 9.42
C PRO A 139 3.72 9.26 9.24
N ASP A 140 3.41 9.93 10.35
CA ASP A 140 2.97 11.33 10.35
C ASP A 140 1.75 11.63 9.45
N GLY A 141 0.85 10.64 9.32
CA GLY A 141 -0.38 10.75 8.52
C GLY A 141 -0.17 10.60 7.00
N THR A 142 1.00 10.13 6.58
CA THR A 142 1.31 9.78 5.19
C THR A 142 0.79 8.39 4.83
N THR A 143 0.90 8.03 3.55
CA THR A 143 0.63 6.67 3.06
C THR A 143 1.91 6.10 2.46
N PHE A 144 2.32 4.94 2.95
CA PHE A 144 3.36 4.14 2.34
C PHE A 144 2.77 3.44 1.12
N THR A 145 3.33 3.71 -0.05
CA THR A 145 2.78 3.26 -1.33
C THR A 145 3.86 2.60 -2.16
N VAL A 146 3.58 1.38 -2.62
CA VAL A 146 4.39 0.68 -3.63
C VAL A 146 3.76 0.96 -4.98
N MET A 147 4.53 1.57 -5.86
CA MET A 147 4.21 1.76 -7.27
C MET A 147 4.95 0.72 -8.10
N ALA A 148 4.26 0.11 -9.07
CA ALA A 148 4.90 -0.82 -9.97
C ALA A 148 4.43 -0.65 -11.41
N ALA A 149 5.34 -0.83 -12.36
CA ALA A 149 5.05 -0.99 -13.78
C ALA A 149 5.54 -2.37 -14.23
N PRO A 150 4.67 -3.24 -14.78
CA PRO A 150 5.06 -4.55 -15.29
C PRO A 150 6.10 -4.43 -16.40
N SER A 151 7.14 -5.27 -16.33
CA SER A 151 8.19 -5.40 -17.34
C SER A 151 8.47 -6.87 -17.62
N THR A 152 9.47 -7.15 -18.45
CA THR A 152 10.02 -8.49 -18.63
C THR A 152 11.54 -8.43 -18.58
N THR A 153 12.17 -9.52 -18.17
CA THR A 153 13.60 -9.70 -18.38
C THR A 153 13.93 -9.79 -19.87
N LEU A 154 15.20 -9.60 -20.23
CA LEU A 154 15.70 -9.70 -21.61
C LEU A 154 15.51 -11.10 -22.22
N ASP A 155 15.34 -12.13 -21.38
CA ASP A 155 15.02 -13.52 -21.77
C ASP A 155 13.52 -13.86 -21.66
N GLY A 156 12.68 -12.89 -21.29
CA GLY A 156 11.22 -12.98 -21.39
C GLY A 156 10.49 -13.52 -20.14
N ALA A 157 11.14 -13.57 -18.99
CA ALA A 157 10.50 -13.82 -17.71
C ALA A 157 9.82 -12.55 -17.14
N ASP A 158 8.89 -12.73 -16.21
CA ASP A 158 8.18 -11.61 -15.57
C ASP A 158 9.16 -10.78 -14.71
N ALA A 159 9.02 -9.46 -14.80
CA ALA A 159 9.76 -8.49 -14.00
C ALA A 159 8.90 -7.26 -13.71
N ALA A 160 9.38 -6.33 -12.89
CA ALA A 160 8.73 -5.05 -12.71
C ALA A 160 9.74 -3.94 -12.40
N CYS A 161 9.38 -2.72 -12.79
CA CYS A 161 9.97 -1.52 -12.20
C CYS A 161 9.15 -1.14 -10.99
N THR A 162 9.80 -1.01 -9.83
CA THR A 162 9.13 -0.73 -8.56
C THR A 162 9.76 0.45 -7.85
N VAL A 163 8.95 1.22 -7.13
CA VAL A 163 9.40 2.25 -6.20
C VAL A 163 8.48 2.28 -4.99
N VAL A 164 9.05 2.64 -3.84
CA VAL A 164 8.31 2.89 -2.62
C VAL A 164 8.35 4.38 -2.32
N VAL A 165 7.17 4.97 -2.13
CA VAL A 165 7.04 6.36 -1.74
C VAL A 165 6.22 6.53 -0.48
N LEU A 166 6.48 7.60 0.27
CA LEU A 166 5.52 8.15 1.22
C LEU A 166 4.74 9.26 0.53
N GLU A 167 3.44 9.07 0.33
CA GLU A 167 2.57 10.08 -0.26
C GLU A 167 1.67 10.76 0.78
N ARG A 168 1.42 12.06 0.60
CA ARG A 168 0.44 12.74 1.46
C ARG A 168 -0.97 12.25 1.16
N ALA A 169 -1.84 12.30 2.18
CA ALA A 169 -3.25 11.89 2.06
C ALA A 169 -4.02 12.60 0.91
N GLY A 170 -3.60 13.79 0.49
CA GLY A 170 -4.18 14.49 -0.67
C GLY A 170 -3.91 13.80 -2.02
N SER A 171 -2.77 13.13 -2.16
CA SER A 171 -2.30 12.47 -3.38
C SER A 171 -3.09 11.21 -3.74
N LEU A 172 -3.73 10.57 -2.75
CA LEU A 172 -4.53 9.35 -2.95
C LEU A 172 -5.77 9.55 -3.85
N ARG A 173 -6.14 10.79 -4.13
CA ARG A 173 -7.26 11.12 -5.04
C ARG A 173 -6.86 11.15 -6.51
N SER A 174 -5.56 11.11 -6.80
CA SER A 174 -4.99 11.15 -8.14
C SER A 174 -4.63 9.74 -8.63
N ALA A 175 -4.43 9.58 -9.95
CA ALA A 175 -4.02 8.31 -10.56
C ALA A 175 -2.74 7.73 -9.93
N GLY A 176 -1.81 8.61 -9.57
CA GLY A 176 -0.59 8.30 -8.83
C GLY A 176 -0.23 9.38 -7.81
N PRO A 177 0.91 9.22 -7.11
CA PRO A 177 1.42 10.19 -6.16
C PRO A 177 1.75 11.53 -6.84
N SER A 178 1.14 12.63 -6.37
CA SER A 178 1.43 13.99 -6.86
C SER A 178 2.33 14.79 -5.91
N GLU A 179 2.31 14.45 -4.63
CA GLU A 179 3.21 14.94 -3.60
C GLU A 179 3.70 13.73 -2.80
N PHE A 180 4.99 13.45 -2.89
CA PHE A 180 5.59 12.27 -2.30
C PHE A 180 7.08 12.46 -1.96
N LEU A 181 7.56 11.58 -1.09
CA LEU A 181 8.97 11.33 -0.82
C LEU A 181 9.32 9.95 -1.36
N ASP A 182 10.36 9.85 -2.18
CA ASP A 182 10.99 8.57 -2.51
C ASP A 182 11.80 8.08 -1.30
N VAL A 183 11.49 6.88 -0.82
CA VAL A 183 12.04 6.35 0.44
C VAL A 183 12.81 5.04 0.28
N LEU A 184 12.81 4.47 -0.92
CA LEU A 184 13.57 3.27 -1.21
C LEU A 184 13.95 3.27 -2.68
N ASP A 185 15.22 2.95 -2.96
CA ASP A 185 15.78 2.92 -4.30
C ASP A 185 14.83 2.31 -5.33
N SER A 186 14.47 3.17 -6.29
CA SER A 186 13.66 2.83 -7.43
C SER A 186 14.46 1.98 -8.42
N GLY A 187 13.85 0.91 -8.97
CA GLY A 187 14.55 0.11 -9.97
C GLY A 187 13.71 -0.96 -10.63
N CYS A 188 14.22 -1.42 -11.78
CA CYS A 188 13.65 -2.50 -12.57
C CYS A 188 14.43 -3.79 -12.30
N ALA A 189 13.74 -4.78 -11.74
CA ALA A 189 14.33 -6.07 -11.39
C ALA A 189 13.25 -7.16 -11.44
N PRO A 190 13.64 -8.44 -11.56
CA PRO A 190 12.77 -9.53 -11.18
C PRO A 190 12.36 -9.38 -9.70
N GLY A 191 11.12 -9.73 -9.37
CA GLY A 191 10.69 -9.83 -7.98
C GLY A 191 11.53 -10.85 -7.19
N LEU A 192 11.42 -10.83 -5.86
CA LEU A 192 12.14 -11.79 -5.00
C LEU A 192 11.45 -13.17 -4.93
N GLN A 193 10.65 -13.52 -5.93
CA GLN A 193 9.98 -14.81 -5.99
C GLN A 193 11.00 -15.96 -5.95
N GLY A 194 10.68 -17.02 -5.22
CA GLY A 194 11.55 -18.20 -5.09
C GLY A 194 12.80 -17.98 -4.22
N GLN A 195 13.07 -16.77 -3.74
CA GLN A 195 14.10 -16.55 -2.73
C GLN A 195 13.64 -17.05 -1.35
N PRO A 196 14.56 -17.50 -0.48
CA PRO A 196 14.24 -17.85 0.90
C PRO A 196 13.64 -16.66 1.65
N PHE A 197 12.69 -16.92 2.54
CA PHE A 197 12.09 -15.89 3.38
C PHE A 197 13.17 -15.09 4.14
N GLY A 198 13.03 -13.76 4.18
CA GLY A 198 13.85 -12.89 5.02
C GLY A 198 15.16 -12.41 4.40
N VAL A 199 15.47 -12.77 3.15
CA VAL A 199 16.54 -12.09 2.40
C VAL A 199 16.13 -10.63 2.20
N ALA A 200 16.72 -9.73 2.99
CA ALA A 200 16.24 -8.36 3.16
C ALA A 200 17.29 -7.30 2.78
N SER A 201 16.79 -6.13 2.41
CA SER A 201 17.54 -4.89 2.27
C SER A 201 16.87 -3.82 3.11
N VAL A 202 17.67 -3.02 3.81
CA VAL A 202 17.20 -1.93 4.68
C VAL A 202 17.90 -0.64 4.29
N SER A 203 17.11 0.41 4.12
CA SER A 203 17.56 1.78 3.86
C SER A 203 17.13 2.69 5.00
N LEU A 204 18.03 3.59 5.41
CA LEU A 204 17.74 4.64 6.39
C LEU A 204 17.32 5.91 5.66
N VAL A 205 16.10 6.38 5.95
CA VAL A 205 15.64 7.72 5.58
C VAL A 205 15.78 8.61 6.81
N ARG A 206 16.64 9.63 6.73
CA ARG A 206 16.83 10.57 7.83
C ARG A 206 15.79 11.68 7.79
N ALA A 207 15.27 12.06 8.96
CA ALA A 207 14.31 13.16 9.07
C ALA A 207 14.90 14.47 8.51
N ASP A 208 16.18 14.74 8.76
CA ASP A 208 16.87 15.96 8.32
C ASP A 208 17.04 16.05 6.79
N ASP A 209 17.01 14.91 6.10
CA ASP A 209 17.10 14.81 4.64
C ASP A 209 15.71 14.69 3.98
N ALA A 210 14.66 14.57 4.78
CA ALA A 210 13.29 14.39 4.34
C ALA A 210 12.50 15.73 4.36
N PRO A 211 11.38 15.81 3.63
CA PRO A 211 10.46 16.94 3.74
C PRO A 211 9.99 17.16 5.18
N GLU A 212 9.59 18.39 5.50
CA GLU A 212 9.18 18.85 6.85
C GLU A 212 8.07 18.02 7.53
N TRP A 213 7.38 17.17 6.78
CA TRP A 213 6.32 16.30 7.26
C TRP A 213 6.79 14.92 7.71
N THR A 214 8.09 14.63 7.63
CA THR A 214 8.72 13.46 8.25
C THR A 214 9.45 13.91 9.51
N SER A 215 8.95 13.49 10.67
CA SER A 215 9.44 13.96 11.98
C SER A 215 10.47 13.05 12.65
N GLN A 216 10.76 11.90 12.04
CA GLN A 216 11.64 10.87 12.60
C GLN A 216 12.41 10.11 11.53
N ASP A 217 13.55 9.56 11.91
CA ASP A 217 14.31 8.63 11.08
C ASP A 217 13.53 7.34 10.87
N LEU A 218 13.58 6.80 9.65
CA LEU A 218 12.83 5.61 9.23
C LEU A 218 13.77 4.55 8.69
N TYR A 219 13.54 3.30 9.07
CA TYR A 219 14.06 2.15 8.33
C TYR A 219 12.99 1.71 7.34
N VAL A 220 13.29 1.83 6.05
CA VAL A 220 12.45 1.32 4.97
C VAL A 220 13.13 0.09 4.40
N TRP A 221 12.36 -0.97 4.17
CA TRP A 221 12.94 -2.27 3.92
C TRP A 221 12.16 -3.06 2.87
N THR A 222 12.87 -3.96 2.22
CA THR A 222 12.31 -5.03 1.39
C THR A 222 12.80 -6.37 1.88
N ALA A 223 12.00 -7.41 1.67
CA ALA A 223 12.41 -8.77 1.96
C ALA A 223 11.75 -9.77 1.02
N ALA A 224 12.42 -10.88 0.73
CA ALA A 224 11.78 -12.00 0.05
C ALA A 224 10.65 -12.58 0.91
N ALA A 225 9.47 -12.74 0.31
CA ALA A 225 8.31 -13.34 0.99
C ALA A 225 8.47 -14.85 1.21
N GLY A 226 9.26 -15.53 0.37
CA GLY A 226 9.34 -16.99 0.37
C GLY A 226 7.95 -17.63 0.23
N HIS A 227 7.51 -18.33 1.27
CA HIS A 227 6.18 -18.94 1.35
C HIS A 227 5.19 -18.18 2.26
N ALA A 228 5.58 -17.00 2.78
CA ALA A 228 4.73 -16.19 3.62
C ALA A 228 3.61 -15.55 2.79
N ALA A 229 2.37 -15.69 3.26
CA ALA A 229 1.21 -14.99 2.73
C ALA A 229 1.11 -13.56 3.30
N THR A 230 1.64 -13.33 4.49
CA THR A 230 1.72 -12.03 5.16
C THR A 230 2.93 -11.99 6.08
N ALA A 231 3.36 -10.81 6.49
CA ALA A 231 4.43 -10.63 7.45
C ALA A 231 4.19 -9.41 8.34
N GLU A 232 4.86 -9.41 9.49
CA GLU A 232 4.93 -8.27 10.39
C GLU A 232 6.36 -8.10 10.90
N VAL A 233 6.73 -6.87 11.26
CA VAL A 233 7.98 -6.57 11.96
C VAL A 233 7.68 -6.32 13.42
N ILE A 234 8.41 -7.00 14.30
CA ILE A 234 8.38 -6.76 15.74
C ILE A 234 9.62 -5.97 16.14
N THR A 235 9.42 -4.77 16.65
CA THR A 235 10.51 -3.92 17.18
C THR A 235 10.88 -4.33 18.61
N ALA A 236 12.04 -3.88 19.10
CA ALA A 236 12.54 -4.23 20.43
C ALA A 236 11.60 -3.86 21.59
N ASP A 237 10.73 -2.86 21.40
CA ASP A 237 9.70 -2.44 22.34
C ASP A 237 8.40 -3.28 22.24
N GLY A 238 8.38 -4.30 21.38
CA GLY A 238 7.24 -5.20 21.17
C GLY A 238 6.16 -4.66 20.24
N ARG A 239 6.31 -3.46 19.67
CA ARG A 239 5.37 -2.94 18.67
C ARG A 239 5.46 -3.78 17.40
N ARG A 240 4.31 -3.90 16.73
CA ARG A 240 4.17 -4.66 15.49
C ARG A 240 3.82 -3.74 14.34
N TRP A 241 4.47 -3.95 13.21
CA TRP A 241 4.31 -3.16 11.99
C TRP A 241 3.97 -4.08 10.83
N PRO A 242 2.91 -3.79 10.05
CA PRO A 242 2.52 -4.64 8.94
C PRO A 242 3.54 -4.57 7.80
N ALA A 243 3.65 -5.66 7.06
CA ALA A 243 4.24 -5.65 5.72
C ALA A 243 3.14 -5.56 4.65
N VAL A 244 3.48 -4.95 3.52
CA VAL A 244 2.70 -5.12 2.28
C VAL A 244 3.49 -5.98 1.31
N SER A 245 2.79 -6.65 0.39
CA SER A 245 3.43 -7.54 -0.57
C SER A 245 3.09 -7.19 -2.01
N TYR A 246 4.07 -7.38 -2.88
CA TYR A 246 3.91 -7.36 -4.32
C TYR A 246 4.94 -8.29 -4.95
N ASP A 247 4.49 -9.16 -5.85
CA ASP A 247 5.34 -10.05 -6.67
C ASP A 247 6.44 -10.81 -5.90
N GLY A 248 6.06 -11.46 -4.81
CA GLY A 248 6.99 -12.24 -3.98
C GLY A 248 7.94 -11.41 -3.10
N THR A 249 7.81 -10.08 -3.14
CA THR A 249 8.56 -9.14 -2.29
C THR A 249 7.65 -8.56 -1.21
N LEU A 250 8.16 -8.51 0.01
CA LEU A 250 7.59 -7.79 1.15
C LEU A 250 8.22 -6.41 1.22
N TYR A 251 7.43 -5.42 1.57
CA TYR A 251 7.83 -4.04 1.76
C TYR A 251 7.30 -3.53 3.08
N GLY A 252 8.04 -2.66 3.74
CA GLY A 252 7.54 -1.95 4.90
C GLY A 252 8.46 -0.86 5.39
N TRP A 253 8.02 -0.23 6.45
CA TRP A 253 8.77 0.79 7.16
C TRP A 253 8.56 0.64 8.66
N ILE A 254 9.53 1.09 9.44
CA ILE A 254 9.46 1.25 10.89
C ILE A 254 10.23 2.51 11.30
N PRO A 255 9.96 3.10 12.48
CA PRO A 255 10.87 4.04 13.09
C PRO A 255 12.27 3.44 13.22
N ALA A 256 13.30 4.20 12.87
CA ALA A 256 14.68 3.75 13.01
C ALA A 256 14.97 3.37 14.48
N PRO A 257 15.43 2.13 14.75
CA PRO A 257 15.79 1.72 16.10
C PRO A 257 16.89 2.60 16.67
N ARG A 258 16.83 2.87 17.98
CA ARG A 258 17.93 3.57 18.66
C ARG A 258 19.17 2.70 18.66
N GLU A 259 20.33 3.33 18.58
CA GLU A 259 21.61 2.63 18.68
C GLU A 259 21.67 1.78 19.97
N GLY A 260 22.15 0.55 19.85
CA GLY A 260 22.24 -0.40 20.96
C GLY A 260 20.94 -1.11 21.34
N THR A 261 19.85 -0.93 20.59
CA THR A 261 18.63 -1.75 20.74
C THR A 261 18.69 -3.04 19.91
N ALA A 262 17.91 -4.05 20.30
CA ALA A 262 17.81 -5.30 19.54
C ALA A 262 17.28 -5.03 18.12
N LEU A 263 17.79 -5.78 17.15
CA LEU A 263 17.35 -5.64 15.76
C LEU A 263 15.86 -6.01 15.64
N PRO A 264 15.10 -5.26 14.82
CA PRO A 264 13.72 -5.61 14.49
C PRO A 264 13.64 -7.02 13.88
N GLN A 265 12.59 -7.75 14.23
CA GLN A 265 12.35 -9.11 13.76
C GLN A 265 11.26 -9.12 12.71
N LEU A 266 11.57 -9.50 11.48
CA LEU A 266 10.57 -9.83 10.46
C LEU A 266 10.04 -11.24 10.70
N ILE A 267 8.71 -11.38 10.76
CA ILE A 267 8.04 -12.67 10.95
C ILE A 267 7.06 -12.90 9.79
N GLY A 268 7.18 -14.03 9.13
CA GLY A 268 6.31 -14.44 8.05
C GLY A 268 5.25 -15.42 8.52
N TYR A 269 4.04 -15.29 7.99
CA TYR A 269 2.92 -16.20 8.28
C TYR A 269 2.32 -16.78 6.99
N ALA A 270 1.96 -18.06 7.04
CA ALA A 270 1.13 -18.70 6.03
C ALA A 270 -0.32 -18.20 6.08
N ALA A 271 -1.12 -18.55 5.08
CA ALA A 271 -2.53 -18.15 4.98
C ALA A 271 -3.42 -18.68 6.13
N ASP A 272 -3.03 -19.78 6.77
CA ASP A 272 -3.73 -20.30 7.95
C ASP A 272 -3.38 -19.54 9.24
N GLY A 273 -2.32 -18.73 9.21
CA GLY A 273 -1.80 -17.93 10.33
C GLY A 273 -0.63 -18.57 11.07
N SER A 274 -0.17 -19.75 10.65
CA SER A 274 1.05 -20.37 11.18
C SER A 274 2.29 -19.58 10.76
N GLU A 275 3.29 -19.53 11.64
CA GLU A 275 4.56 -18.90 11.36
C GLU A 275 5.39 -19.75 10.39
N VAL A 276 5.92 -19.14 9.34
CA VAL A 276 6.74 -19.83 8.32
C VAL A 276 8.21 -19.43 8.37
N GLY A 277 8.55 -18.36 9.09
CA GLY A 277 9.94 -17.94 9.25
C GLY A 277 10.10 -16.68 10.08
N ARG A 278 11.36 -16.46 10.52
CA ARG A 278 11.83 -15.23 11.15
C ARG A 278 13.18 -14.81 10.57
N SER A 279 13.41 -13.50 10.52
CA SER A 279 14.71 -12.92 10.17
C SER A 279 14.91 -11.61 10.92
N ASP A 280 16.17 -11.29 11.20
CA ASP A 280 16.56 -9.94 11.60
C ASP A 280 16.45 -9.02 10.37
N LEU A 281 16.06 -7.75 10.60
CA LEU A 281 16.15 -6.65 9.63
C LEU A 281 17.36 -5.77 9.92
#